data_AF-A0A090FDK0-F1
#
_entry.id   AF-A0A090FDK0-F1
#
_cell.length_a   1.000
_cell.length_b   1.000
_cell.length_c   1.000
_cell.angle_alpha   90.00
_cell.angle_beta   90.00
_cell.angle_gamma   90.00
#
_symmetry.space_group_name_H-M   'P 1'
#
loop_
_entity.id
_entity.type
_entity.pdbx_description
1 polymer ?
#
loop_
_entity_poly.entity_id
_entity_poly.type
_entity_poly.pdbx_seq_one_letter_code
_entity_poly.pdbx_strand_id
1 'polypeptide(L)'
;MFEGAYSFPSRFESGPGTNPEELIAAAHAGCFSMALTAILGAEGHTAENIHTIAKVHLGATKAGPTLTRIELETEARVAGISTEDFERLAQKAKAACLVSRALAGVATITLKASLAAQ
;
A
#
# COMPACT_ATOMS: atom_id res chain seq x y z
N MET A 1 15.35 -14.50 -0.59
CA MET A 1 14.37 -15.17 0.30
C MET A 1 14.28 -14.33 1.55
N PHE A 2 13.08 -14.04 2.05
CA PHE A 2 12.92 -13.38 3.35
C PHE A 2 12.96 -14.44 4.44
N GLU A 3 13.73 -14.19 5.51
CA GLU A 3 13.77 -15.02 6.71
C GLU A 3 13.49 -14.13 7.92
N GLY A 4 12.52 -14.52 8.74
CA GLY A 4 12.11 -13.79 9.93
C GLY A 4 11.33 -14.69 10.88
N ALA A 5 11.26 -14.32 12.16
CA ALA A 5 10.47 -15.06 13.14
C ALA A 5 8.98 -14.74 12.94
N TYR A 6 8.20 -15.71 12.48
CA TYR A 6 6.74 -15.67 12.46
C TYR A 6 6.17 -16.98 13.01
N SER A 7 5.10 -16.89 13.80
CA SER A 7 4.49 -18.02 14.50
C SER A 7 2.99 -17.78 14.70
N PHE A 8 2.29 -18.74 15.28
CA PHE A 8 0.88 -18.55 15.63
C PHE A 8 0.69 -17.39 16.63
N PRO A 9 1.47 -17.31 17.74
CA PRO A 9 1.37 -16.17 18.65
C PRO A 9 1.65 -14.81 18.02
N SER A 10 2.62 -14.70 17.10
CA SER A 10 2.92 -13.39 16.45
C SER A 10 1.88 -12.97 15.40
N ARG A 11 0.99 -13.89 14.99
CA ARG A 11 -0.03 -13.64 13.96
C ARG A 11 -1.44 -13.48 14.51
N PHE A 12 -1.81 -14.25 15.54
CA PHE A 12 -3.16 -14.28 16.08
C PHE A 12 -3.26 -13.84 17.54
N GLU A 13 -2.13 -13.58 18.19
CA GLU A 13 -2.02 -13.11 19.57
C GLU A 13 -1.04 -11.92 19.62
N SER A 14 -0.57 -11.55 20.81
CA SER A 14 0.42 -10.48 21.02
C SER A 14 1.84 -11.05 21.22
N GLY A 15 2.22 -12.05 20.44
CA GLY A 15 3.55 -12.68 20.51
C GLY A 15 4.64 -11.90 19.77
N PRO A 16 5.92 -12.02 20.16
CA PRO A 16 7.03 -11.40 19.44
C PRO A 16 7.24 -12.03 18.06
N GLY A 17 7.66 -11.22 17.08
CA GLY A 17 7.91 -11.63 15.70
C GLY A 17 7.11 -10.79 14.71
N THR A 18 7.24 -11.08 13.42
CA THR A 18 6.41 -10.51 12.36
C THR A 18 5.26 -11.47 12.02
N ASN A 19 4.43 -11.09 11.06
CA ASN A 19 3.38 -11.92 10.50
C ASN A 19 3.28 -11.72 8.97
N PRO A 20 2.68 -12.67 8.23
CA PRO A 20 2.49 -12.53 6.79
C PRO A 20 1.76 -11.25 6.37
N GLU A 21 0.83 -10.76 7.20
CA GLU A 21 0.07 -9.54 6.94
C GLU A 21 0.96 -8.28 6.90
N GLU A 22 1.91 -8.15 7.81
CA GLU A 22 2.93 -7.08 7.82
C GLU A 22 3.83 -7.12 6.58
N LEU A 23 4.23 -8.33 6.16
CA LEU A 23 5.06 -8.48 4.96
C LEU A 23 4.30 -8.11 3.68
N ILE A 24 3.01 -8.46 3.61
CA ILE A 24 2.12 -8.02 2.52
C ILE A 24 1.94 -6.50 2.56
N ALA A 25 1.77 -5.91 3.75
CA ALA A 25 1.68 -4.46 3.91
C ALA A 25 2.94 -3.77 3.38
N ALA A 26 4.13 -4.22 3.78
CA ALA A 26 5.40 -3.67 3.32
C ALA A 26 5.56 -3.80 1.80
N ALA A 27 5.26 -4.98 1.24
CA ALA A 27 5.32 -5.22 -0.20
C ALA A 27 4.35 -4.31 -0.98
N HIS A 28 3.13 -4.13 -0.48
CA HIS A 28 2.11 -3.32 -1.14
C HIS A 28 2.43 -1.85 -1.09
N ALA A 29 2.84 -1.33 0.08
CA ALA A 29 3.28 0.05 0.25
C ALA A 29 4.44 0.36 -0.71
N GLY A 30 5.50 -0.45 -0.69
CA GLY A 30 6.66 -0.23 -1.56
C GLY A 30 6.33 -0.31 -3.05
N CYS A 31 5.52 -1.30 -3.46
CA CYS A 31 5.10 -1.43 -4.85
C CYS A 31 4.24 -0.24 -5.31
N PHE A 32 3.31 0.21 -4.47
CA PHE A 32 2.50 1.39 -4.75
C PHE A 32 3.37 2.65 -4.88
N SER A 33 4.28 2.92 -3.94
CA SER A 33 5.15 4.11 -3.99
C SER A 33 5.99 4.14 -5.26
N MET A 34 6.58 3.00 -5.67
CA MET A 34 7.35 2.91 -6.91
C MET A 34 6.48 3.12 -8.17
N ALA A 35 5.27 2.56 -8.18
CA ALA A 35 4.33 2.77 -9.29
C ALA A 35 3.89 4.24 -9.39
N LEU A 36 3.67 4.91 -8.25
CA LEU A 36 3.33 6.32 -8.21
C LEU A 36 4.47 7.18 -8.76
N THR A 37 5.72 6.92 -8.37
CA THR A 37 6.91 7.58 -8.94
C THR A 37 6.95 7.45 -10.46
N ALA A 38 6.75 6.24 -10.98
CA ALA A 38 6.81 5.98 -12.42
C ALA A 38 5.69 6.71 -13.18
N ILE A 39 4.48 6.75 -12.63
CA ILE A 39 3.33 7.42 -13.25
C ILE A 39 3.47 8.94 -13.21
N LEU A 40 3.92 9.51 -12.09
CA LEU A 40 4.22 10.94 -11.99
C LEU A 40 5.27 11.34 -13.04
N GLY A 41 6.36 10.57 -13.15
CA GLY A 41 7.41 10.83 -14.12
C GLY A 41 6.93 10.77 -15.57
N ALA A 42 6.04 9.83 -15.90
CA ALA A 42 5.45 9.73 -17.24
C ALA A 42 4.58 10.94 -17.62
N GLU A 43 4.08 11.68 -16.63
CA GLU A 43 3.24 12.88 -16.81
C GLU A 43 4.04 14.17 -16.55
N GLY A 44 5.37 14.08 -16.47
CA GLY A 44 6.26 15.25 -16.33
C GLY A 44 6.44 15.77 -14.90
N HIS A 45 5.97 15.04 -13.89
CA HIS A 45 6.11 15.40 -12.47
C HIS A 45 7.25 14.60 -11.81
N THR A 46 8.04 15.27 -10.98
CA THR A 46 9.08 14.62 -10.15
C THR A 46 8.68 14.68 -8.69
N ALA A 47 8.56 13.52 -8.04
CA ALA A 47 8.33 13.46 -6.60
C ALA A 47 9.66 13.58 -5.85
N GLU A 48 9.73 14.50 -4.90
CA GLU A 48 10.86 14.63 -3.97
C GLU A 48 10.80 13.56 -2.88
N ASN A 49 9.59 13.23 -2.43
CA ASN A 49 9.34 12.19 -1.44
C ASN A 49 7.96 11.57 -1.70
N ILE A 50 7.86 10.25 -1.54
CA ILE A 50 6.60 9.53 -1.39
C ILE A 50 6.74 8.63 -0.17
N HIS A 51 5.86 8.84 0.81
CA HIS A 51 5.73 8.00 1.98
C HIS A 51 4.37 7.30 1.96
N THR A 52 4.38 5.96 1.93
CA THR A 52 3.15 5.16 1.93
C THR A 52 3.16 4.20 3.10
N ILE A 53 2.02 4.14 3.80
CA ILE A 53 1.69 3.12 4.79
C ILE A 53 0.60 2.24 4.21
N ALA A 54 0.73 0.92 4.36
CA ALA A 54 -0.34 -0.03 4.07
C ALA A 54 -0.83 -0.65 5.38
N LYS A 55 -2.15 -0.70 5.56
CA LYS A 55 -2.81 -1.37 6.69
C LYS A 55 -3.55 -2.58 6.15
N VAL A 56 -3.08 -3.78 6.50
CA VAL A 56 -3.69 -5.04 6.07
C VAL A 56 -4.60 -5.55 7.19
N HIS A 57 -5.86 -5.83 6.86
CA HIS A 57 -6.86 -6.29 7.82
C HIS A 57 -7.15 -7.77 7.62
N LEU A 58 -6.82 -8.55 8.65
CA LEU A 58 -7.23 -9.94 8.78
C LEU A 58 -8.59 -10.00 9.48
N GLY A 59 -9.55 -10.69 8.88
CA GLY A 59 -10.87 -10.94 9.45
C GLY A 59 -11.31 -12.38 9.24
N ALA A 60 -12.53 -12.71 9.68
CA ALA A 60 -13.14 -14.03 9.47
C ALA A 60 -14.28 -13.93 8.46
N THR A 61 -14.30 -14.85 7.50
CA THR A 61 -15.41 -15.03 6.54
C THR A 61 -15.95 -16.46 6.64
N LYS A 62 -16.97 -16.79 5.84
CA LYS A 62 -17.45 -18.18 5.72
C LYS A 62 -16.36 -19.16 5.22
N ALA A 63 -15.31 -18.66 4.58
CA ALA A 63 -14.17 -19.44 4.12
C ALA A 63 -13.04 -19.58 5.17
N GLY A 64 -13.21 -19.00 6.36
CA GLY A 64 -12.18 -18.94 7.41
C GLY A 64 -11.46 -17.59 7.48
N PRO A 65 -10.26 -17.53 8.09
CA PRO A 65 -9.44 -16.31 8.13
C PRO A 65 -9.14 -15.78 6.72
N THR A 66 -9.31 -14.49 6.50
CA THR A 66 -9.21 -13.85 5.18
C THR A 66 -8.69 -12.43 5.32
N LEU A 67 -7.85 -11.99 4.37
CA LEU A 67 -7.50 -10.57 4.23
C LEU A 67 -8.70 -9.84 3.63
N THR A 68 -9.44 -9.11 4.46
CA THR A 68 -10.72 -8.52 4.06
C THR A 68 -10.56 -7.13 3.47
N ARG A 69 -9.54 -6.40 3.91
CA ARG A 69 -9.29 -5.01 3.50
C ARG A 69 -7.81 -4.68 3.52
N ILE A 70 -7.39 -3.84 2.58
CA ILE A 70 -6.12 -3.12 2.63
C ILE A 70 -6.37 -1.62 2.49
N GLU A 71 -5.79 -0.82 3.37
CA GLU A 71 -5.85 0.65 3.29
C GLU A 71 -4.46 1.18 2.97
N LEU A 72 -4.33 1.90 1.85
CA LEU A 72 -3.12 2.64 1.51
C LEU A 72 -3.29 4.09 1.96
N GLU A 73 -2.35 4.59 2.74
CA GLU A 73 -2.25 6.00 3.13
C GLU A 73 -0.95 6.53 2.57
N THR A 74 -1.01 7.55 1.72
CA THR A 74 0.18 8.13 1.07
C THR A 74 0.23 9.63 1.26
N GLU A 75 1.40 10.10 1.66
CA GLU A 75 1.77 11.50 1.64
C GLU A 75 2.95 11.67 0.67
N ALA A 76 2.87 12.67 -0.22
CA ALA A 76 3.92 12.92 -1.20
C ALA A 76 4.26 14.40 -1.33
N ARG A 77 5.52 14.71 -1.62
CA ARG A 77 5.99 16.06 -1.98
C ARG A 77 6.30 16.08 -3.46
N VAL A 78 5.52 16.84 -4.22
CA VAL A 78 5.61 16.95 -5.67
C VAL A 78 5.42 18.41 -6.05
N ALA A 79 6.46 19.07 -6.54
CA ALA A 79 6.40 20.49 -6.88
C ALA A 79 5.50 20.74 -8.10
N GLY A 80 4.64 21.76 -8.02
CA GLY A 80 3.86 22.26 -9.15
C GLY A 80 2.71 21.38 -9.64
N ILE A 81 2.37 20.29 -8.95
CA ILE A 81 1.18 19.48 -9.26
C ILE A 81 -0.05 20.00 -8.51
N SER A 82 -1.23 19.92 -9.12
CA SER A 82 -2.51 20.17 -8.45
C SER A 82 -2.87 18.99 -7.54
N THR A 83 -3.71 19.22 -6.52
CA THR A 83 -4.23 18.14 -5.66
C THR A 83 -5.04 17.15 -6.49
N GLU A 84 -5.86 17.65 -7.42
CA GLU A 84 -6.72 16.85 -8.28
C GLU A 84 -5.91 15.95 -9.23
N ASP A 85 -4.85 16.47 -9.86
CA ASP A 85 -3.98 15.66 -10.71
C ASP A 85 -3.20 14.64 -9.90
N PHE A 86 -2.69 15.03 -8.72
CA PHE A 86 -2.01 14.11 -7.85
C PHE A 86 -2.91 12.94 -7.44
N GLU A 87 -4.13 13.22 -6.99
CA GLU A 87 -5.10 12.19 -6.61
C GLU A 87 -5.44 11.27 -7.78
N ARG A 88 -5.67 11.83 -8.97
CA ARG A 88 -5.95 11.05 -10.20
C ARG A 88 -4.79 10.10 -10.53
N LEU A 89 -3.55 10.59 -10.49
CA LEU A 89 -2.37 9.78 -10.77
C LEU A 89 -2.11 8.74 -9.67
N ALA A 90 -2.40 9.06 -8.41
CA ALA A 90 -2.33 8.13 -7.29
C ALA A 90 -3.35 6.99 -7.44
N GLN A 91 -4.58 7.26 -7.88
CA GLN A 91 -5.56 6.21 -8.17
C GLN A 91 -5.11 5.33 -9.36
N LYS A 92 -4.51 5.92 -10.39
CA LYS A 92 -3.91 5.17 -11.50
C LYS A 92 -2.80 4.23 -10.99
N ALA A 93 -1.93 4.71 -10.09
CA ALA A 93 -0.89 3.91 -9.47
C ALA A 93 -1.44 2.75 -8.63
N LYS A 94 -2.47 2.99 -7.83
CA LYS A 94 -3.17 1.96 -7.04
C LYS A 94 -3.68 0.83 -7.92
N ALA A 95 -4.29 1.15 -9.07
CA ALA A 95 -4.83 0.15 -9.99
C ALA A 95 -3.73 -0.60 -10.76
N ALA A 96 -2.62 0.08 -11.08
CA ALA A 96 -1.57 -0.46 -11.95
C ALA A 96 -0.49 -1.27 -11.21
N CYS A 97 -0.23 -0.99 -9.92
CA CYS A 97 0.90 -1.60 -9.23
C CYS A 97 0.78 -3.12 -9.15
N LEU A 98 1.91 -3.82 -9.27
CA LEU A 98 1.97 -5.28 -9.41
C LEU A 98 1.33 -5.99 -8.22
N VAL A 99 1.55 -5.47 -7.00
CA VAL A 99 1.01 -6.06 -5.77
C VAL A 99 -0.50 -5.87 -5.68
N SER A 100 -1.06 -4.71 -6.05
CA SER A 100 -2.53 -4.54 -6.12
C SER A 100 -3.17 -5.56 -7.07
N ARG A 101 -2.55 -5.82 -8.23
CA ARG A 101 -3.04 -6.80 -9.20
C ARG A 101 -2.96 -8.23 -8.66
N ALA A 102 -1.86 -8.57 -7.97
CA ALA A 102 -1.70 -9.87 -7.34
C ALA A 102 -2.70 -10.09 -6.18
N LEU A 103 -3.06 -9.02 -5.48
CA LEU A 103 -4.00 -9.03 -4.35
C LEU A 103 -5.46 -8.79 -4.76
N ALA A 104 -5.82 -9.02 -6.03
CA ALA A 104 -7.19 -8.82 -6.54
C ALA A 104 -8.27 -9.67 -5.82
N GLY A 105 -7.87 -10.69 -5.04
CA GLY A 105 -8.76 -11.47 -4.19
C GLY A 105 -9.16 -10.78 -2.88
N VAL A 106 -8.50 -9.68 -2.49
CA VAL A 106 -8.91 -8.87 -1.33
C VAL A 106 -10.13 -8.06 -1.70
N ALA A 107 -11.21 -8.18 -0.92
CA ALA A 107 -12.51 -7.58 -1.24
C ALA A 107 -12.44 -6.05 -1.42
N THR A 108 -11.61 -5.38 -0.61
CA THR A 108 -11.49 -3.92 -0.64
C THR A 108 -10.05 -3.47 -0.51
N ILE A 109 -9.58 -2.68 -1.48
CA ILE A 109 -8.32 -1.92 -1.37
C ILE A 109 -8.68 -0.44 -1.49
N THR A 110 -8.39 0.37 -0.48
CA THR A 110 -8.63 1.82 -0.48
C THR A 110 -7.33 2.61 -0.60
N LEU A 111 -7.42 3.87 -1.01
CA LEU A 111 -6.30 4.80 -1.04
C LEU A 111 -6.76 6.15 -0.51
N LYS A 112 -6.05 6.67 0.48
CA LYS A 112 -6.03 8.07 0.87
C LYS A 112 -4.67 8.65 0.46
N ALA A 113 -4.68 9.61 -0.45
CA ALA A 113 -3.46 10.25 -0.95
C ALA A 113 -3.53 11.76 -0.66
N SER A 114 -2.46 12.34 -0.17
CA SER A 114 -2.35 13.78 0.08
C SER A 114 -0.98 14.32 -0.30
N LEU A 115 -0.93 15.62 -0.63
CA LEU A 115 0.33 16.34 -0.81
C LEU A 115 0.81 16.88 0.55
N ALA A 116 2.11 16.72 0.82
CA ALA A 116 2.77 17.33 1.97
C ALA A 116 2.89 18.85 1.77
N ALA A 117 2.94 19.61 2.87
CA ALA A 117 3.25 21.04 2.81
C ALA A 117 4.64 21.27 2.19
N GLN A 118 4.71 22.13 1.18
CA GLN A 118 5.92 22.46 0.40
C GLN A 118 7.01 23.12 1.24
#